data_AF-A0A938B2E1-F1
#
_entry.id   AF-A0A938B2E1-F1
#
_cell.length_a   1.000
_cell.length_b   1.000
_cell.length_c   1.000
_cell.angle_alpha   90.00
_cell.angle_beta   90.00
_cell.angle_gamma   90.00
#
_symmetry.space_group_name_H-M   'P 1'
#
loop_
_entity.id
_entity.type
_entity.pdbx_description
1 polymer ?
#
loop_
_entity_poly.entity_id
_entity_poly.type
_entity_poly.pdbx_seq_one_letter_code
_entity_poly.pdbx_strand_id
1 'polypeptide(L)'
;MKTYRNLYPTLIAFPNLLLAYHKARQGKRLRPNVGRFKLHLEAQLWQLHEALATRTYTPGAYRSFYVHDPVRRLVSAAPFRDRVVHHALCNVLEPIYERRFIADSYACRLGKGTHRAIRHFCALGKRKRGRMYFCFIHRRESS
;
A
#
# COMPACT_ATOMS: atom_id res chain seq x y z
N MET A 1 1.19 26.23 4.92
CA MET A 1 1.30 24.77 4.70
C MET A 1 1.83 24.14 5.99
N LYS A 2 1.14 23.14 6.58
CA LYS A 2 1.61 22.51 7.84
C LYS A 2 2.77 21.54 7.55
N THR A 3 3.89 21.73 8.24
CA THR A 3 5.08 20.87 8.15
C THR A 3 5.11 19.91 9.33
N TYR A 4 5.31 18.62 9.06
CA TYR A 4 5.47 17.60 10.10
C TYR A 4 6.96 17.33 10.27
N ARG A 5 7.48 17.48 11.50
CA ARG A 5 8.87 17.20 11.87
C ARG A 5 8.92 15.98 12.78
N ASN A 6 10.09 15.35 12.91
CA ASN A 6 10.35 14.23 13.82
C ASN A 6 9.52 12.96 13.57
N LEU A 7 9.18 12.66 12.31
CA LEU A 7 8.50 11.41 11.96
C LEU A 7 9.44 10.19 11.93
N TYR A 8 10.75 10.43 11.82
CA TYR A 8 11.73 9.36 11.65
C TYR A 8 11.85 8.43 12.87
N PRO A 9 11.93 8.93 14.12
CA PRO A 9 11.93 8.07 15.31
C PRO A 9 10.67 7.18 15.39
N THR A 10 9.51 7.73 15.05
CA THR A 10 8.25 6.97 15.02
C THR A 10 8.22 5.92 13.91
N LEU A 11 8.84 6.21 12.77
CA LEU A 11 8.95 5.28 11.65
C LEU A 11 9.80 4.06 12.03
N ILE A 12 10.98 4.30 12.62
CA ILE A 12 11.92 3.23 12.96
C ILE A 12 11.57 2.51 14.26
N ALA A 13 10.66 3.04 15.08
CA ALA A 13 10.28 2.45 16.35
C ALA A 13 9.92 0.96 16.21
N PHE A 14 10.47 0.13 17.10
CA PHE A 14 10.26 -1.33 17.07
C PHE A 14 8.77 -1.73 17.02
N PRO A 15 7.85 -1.12 17.79
CA PRO A 15 6.43 -1.43 17.70
C PRO A 15 5.83 -1.14 16.31
N ASN A 16 6.28 -0.08 15.63
CA ASN A 16 5.82 0.24 14.28
C ASN A 16 6.36 -0.76 13.25
N LEU A 17 7.63 -1.17 13.37
CA LEU A 17 8.22 -2.20 12.52
C LEU A 17 7.52 -3.55 12.69
N LEU A 18 7.18 -3.93 13.93
CA LEU A 18 6.41 -5.14 14.21
C LEU A 18 5.01 -5.08 13.59
N LEU A 19 4.30 -3.96 13.78
CA LEU A 19 3.00 -3.72 13.15
C LEU A 19 3.10 -3.80 11.61
N ALA A 20 4.14 -3.20 11.04
CA ALA A 20 4.39 -3.22 9.61
C ALA A 20 4.65 -4.64 9.08
N TYR A 21 5.36 -5.47 9.84
CA TYR A 21 5.52 -6.90 9.52
C TYR A 21 4.18 -7.64 9.50
N HIS A 22 3.32 -7.41 10.50
CA HIS A 22 1.99 -8.03 10.53
C HIS A 22 1.14 -7.64 9.32
N LYS A 23 1.16 -6.36 8.92
CA LYS A 23 0.48 -5.87 7.70
C LYS A 23 1.10 -6.47 6.43
N ALA A 24 2.43 -6.51 6.32
CA ALA A 24 3.13 -7.06 5.16
C ALA A 24 2.87 -8.55 4.93
N ARG A 25 2.66 -9.30 6.02
CA ARG A 25 2.36 -10.74 6.03
C ARG A 25 0.91 -11.05 5.67
N GLN A 26 -0.02 -10.13 5.90
CA GLN A 26 -1.46 -10.37 5.76
C GLN A 26 -1.79 -10.90 4.34
N GLY A 27 -2.51 -12.03 4.27
CA GLY A 27 -2.86 -12.70 3.01
C GLY A 27 -1.70 -13.38 2.25
N LYS A 28 -0.46 -13.32 2.75
CA LYS A 28 0.75 -13.86 2.07
C LYS A 28 1.57 -14.79 2.96
N ARG A 29 0.97 -15.30 4.05
CA ARG A 29 1.63 -16.09 5.10
C ARG A 29 2.34 -17.35 4.60
N LEU A 30 1.79 -17.99 3.56
CA LEU A 30 2.30 -19.25 3.01
C LEU A 30 3.48 -19.07 2.05
N ARG A 31 3.89 -17.83 1.73
CA ARG A 31 5.00 -17.62 0.80
C ARG A 31 6.34 -17.98 1.47
N PRO A 32 7.24 -18.74 0.81
CA PRO A 32 8.53 -19.13 1.39
C PRO A 32 9.36 -17.95 1.92
N ASN A 33 9.40 -16.84 1.19
CA ASN A 33 10.13 -15.63 1.59
C ASN A 33 9.62 -15.04 2.91
N VAL A 34 8.32 -15.19 3.19
CA VAL A 34 7.68 -14.73 4.43
C VAL A 34 7.98 -15.71 5.56
N GLY A 35 7.95 -17.02 5.27
CA GLY A 35 8.34 -18.08 6.21
C GLY A 35 9.78 -17.93 6.68
N ARG A 36 10.74 -17.75 5.76
CA ARG A 36 12.16 -17.54 6.09
C ARG A 36 12.38 -16.32 6.98
N PHE A 37 11.69 -15.22 6.70
CA PHE A 37 11.76 -14.03 7.56
C PHE A 37 11.15 -14.28 8.93
N LYS A 38 10.04 -15.03 9.01
CA LYS A 38 9.37 -15.36 10.26
C LYS A 38 10.23 -16.24 11.18
N LEU A 39 11.03 -17.16 10.62
CA LEU A 39 11.90 -18.05 11.41
C LEU A 39 12.89 -17.27 12.28
N HIS A 40 13.38 -16.14 11.79
CA HIS A 40 14.30 -15.26 12.51
C HIS A 40 13.69 -13.87 12.72
N LEU A 41 12.40 -13.81 13.07
CA LEU A 41 11.62 -12.57 13.08
C LEU A 41 12.29 -11.45 13.89
N GLU A 42 12.63 -11.75 15.14
CA GLU A 42 13.19 -10.77 16.07
C GLU A 42 14.55 -10.26 15.59
N ALA A 43 15.47 -11.16 15.26
CA ALA A 43 16.79 -10.81 14.74
C ALA A 43 16.70 -10.00 13.43
N GLN A 44 15.80 -10.36 12.52
CA GLN A 44 15.60 -9.63 11.26
C GLN A 44 15.02 -8.24 11.49
N LEU A 45 14.08 -8.09 12.43
CA LEU A 45 13.51 -6.78 12.79
C LEU A 45 14.53 -5.90 13.52
N TRP A 46 15.35 -6.49 14.39
CA TRP A 46 16.41 -5.77 15.09
C TRP A 46 17.50 -5.28 14.13
N GLN A 47 17.98 -6.15 13.24
CA GLN A 47 18.91 -5.76 12.17
C GLN A 47 18.34 -4.67 11.27
N LEU A 48 17.04 -4.72 10.99
CA LEU A 48 16.37 -3.67 10.21
C LEU A 48 16.28 -2.35 10.99
N HIS A 49 15.96 -2.41 12.28
CA HIS A 49 15.95 -1.25 13.16
C HIS A 49 17.33 -0.59 13.24
N GLU A 50 18.38 -1.36 13.48
CA GLU A 50 19.75 -0.84 13.52
C GLU A 50 20.20 -0.25 12.18
N ALA A 51 19.91 -0.93 11.06
CA ALA A 51 20.24 -0.43 9.73
C ALA A 51 19.53 0.90 9.41
N LEU A 52 18.29 1.06 9.88
CA LEU A 52 17.56 2.33 9.75
C LEU A 52 18.13 3.38 10.71
N ALA A 53 18.36 3.05 11.98
CA ALA A 53 18.92 3.98 12.97
C ALA A 53 20.28 4.54 12.54
N THR A 54 21.15 3.68 11.98
CA THR A 54 22.47 4.04 11.43
C THR A 54 22.42 4.59 10.01
N ARG A 55 21.23 4.64 9.38
CA ARG A 55 21.03 5.08 7.98
C ARG A 55 21.83 4.29 6.94
N THR A 56 22.21 3.06 7.26
CA THR A 56 22.92 2.12 6.37
C THR A 56 21.98 1.22 5.57
N TYR A 57 20.67 1.29 5.84
CA TYR A 57 19.66 0.52 5.12
C TYR A 57 19.67 0.83 3.61
N THR A 58 19.87 -0.22 2.81
CA THR A 58 19.76 -0.18 1.34
C THR A 58 18.66 -1.16 0.89
N PRO A 59 17.71 -0.72 0.04
CA PRO A 59 16.71 -1.61 -0.55
C PRO A 59 17.36 -2.69 -1.41
N GLY A 60 16.80 -3.89 -1.38
CA GLY A 60 17.26 -5.00 -2.21
C GLY A 60 16.77 -4.90 -3.65
N ALA A 61 17.32 -5.75 -4.52
CA ALA A 61 16.94 -5.81 -5.92
C ALA A 61 15.47 -6.23 -6.09
N TYR A 62 14.75 -5.53 -6.97
CA TYR A 62 13.38 -5.86 -7.33
C TYR A 62 13.34 -7.08 -8.24
N ARG A 63 12.41 -7.99 -7.98
CA ARG A 63 12.12 -9.11 -8.88
C ARG A 63 11.01 -8.71 -9.85
N SER A 64 11.36 -8.49 -11.10
CA SER A 64 10.41 -8.14 -12.16
C SER A 64 9.89 -9.39 -12.86
N PHE A 65 8.58 -9.49 -13.07
CA PHE A 65 7.92 -10.57 -13.80
C PHE A 65 6.68 -10.05 -14.52
N TYR A 66 6.31 -10.67 -15.63
CA TYR A 66 5.10 -10.30 -16.35
C TYR A 66 3.87 -10.96 -15.73
N VAL A 67 2.81 -10.19 -15.55
CA VAL A 67 1.48 -10.68 -15.18
C VAL A 67 0.49 -10.25 -16.25
N HIS A 68 -0.42 -11.14 -16.62
CA HIS A 68 -1.44 -10.87 -17.61
C HIS A 68 -2.82 -10.93 -16.96
N ASP A 69 -3.35 -9.78 -16.52
CA ASP A 69 -4.73 -9.71 -16.02
C ASP A 69 -5.27 -8.28 -15.87
N PRO A 70 -6.08 -7.72 -16.80
CA PRO A 70 -6.51 -8.22 -18.11
C PRO A 70 -5.54 -7.87 -19.27
N VAL A 71 -4.56 -7.01 -19.02
CA VAL A 71 -3.50 -6.61 -19.96
C VAL A 71 -2.14 -7.00 -19.38
N ARG A 72 -1.18 -7.36 -20.26
CA ARG A 72 0.20 -7.67 -19.85
C ARG A 72 0.84 -6.45 -19.20
N ARG A 73 1.26 -6.60 -17.94
CA ARG A 73 2.03 -5.59 -17.19
C ARG A 73 3.30 -6.19 -16.62
N LEU A 74 4.38 -5.43 -16.65
CA LEU A 74 5.59 -5.76 -15.89
C LEU A 74 5.32 -5.42 -14.41
N VAL A 75 5.40 -6.42 -13.54
CA VAL A 75 5.24 -6.25 -12.10
C VAL A 75 6.61 -6.40 -11.45
N SER A 76 7.04 -5.37 -10.74
CA SER A 76 8.25 -5.39 -9.93
C SER A 76 7.90 -5.63 -8.47
N ALA A 77 8.29 -6.78 -7.94
CA ALA A 77 8.07 -7.13 -6.54
C ALA A 77 9.32 -6.89 -5.69
N ALA A 78 9.16 -6.06 -4.67
CA ALA A 78 10.19 -5.84 -3.66
C ALA A 78 10.41 -7.09 -2.77
N PRO A 79 11.63 -7.28 -2.24
CA PRO A 79 11.92 -8.27 -1.20
C PRO A 79 10.98 -8.12 -0.01
N PHE A 80 10.83 -9.18 0.79
CA PHE A 80 9.92 -9.11 1.94
C PHE A 80 10.39 -8.10 3.00
N ARG A 81 11.70 -8.02 3.26
CA ARG A 81 12.31 -7.04 4.18
C ARG A 81 11.89 -5.60 3.81
N ASP A 82 12.04 -5.24 2.55
CA ASP A 82 11.72 -3.90 2.06
C ASP A 82 10.22 -3.60 2.13
N ARG A 83 9.38 -4.61 1.91
CA ARG A 83 7.93 -4.48 2.11
C ARG A 83 7.58 -4.12 3.56
N VAL A 84 8.31 -4.63 4.55
CA VAL A 84 8.13 -4.23 5.96
C VAL A 84 8.42 -2.74 6.12
N VAL A 85 9.52 -2.24 5.53
CA VAL A 85 9.85 -0.80 5.57
C VAL A 85 8.78 0.04 4.88
N HIS A 86 8.27 -0.40 3.72
CA HIS A 86 7.19 0.30 3.02
C HIS A 86 5.93 0.40 3.90
N HIS A 87 5.53 -0.70 4.56
CA HIS A 87 4.39 -0.66 5.47
C HIS A 87 4.64 0.23 6.70
N ALA A 88 5.85 0.25 7.24
CA ALA A 88 6.22 1.13 8.36
C ALA A 88 6.11 2.61 7.97
N LEU A 89 6.52 2.95 6.75
CA LEU A 89 6.38 4.29 6.17
C LEU A 89 4.91 4.65 5.93
N CYS A 90 4.12 3.74 5.35
CA CYS A 90 2.68 3.96 5.16
C CYS A 90 1.97 4.20 6.49
N ASN A 91 2.27 3.46 7.56
CA ASN A 91 1.64 3.63 8.87
C ASN A 91 1.74 5.07 9.40
N VAL A 92 2.88 5.73 9.16
CA VAL A 92 3.14 7.09 9.65
C VAL A 92 2.58 8.15 8.68
N LEU A 93 2.72 7.93 7.37
CA LEU A 93 2.34 8.91 6.35
C LEU A 93 0.85 8.90 6.01
N GLU A 94 0.20 7.73 5.99
CA GLU A 94 -1.21 7.57 5.63
C GLU A 94 -2.15 8.53 6.41
N PRO A 95 -2.09 8.65 7.75
CA PRO A 95 -2.98 9.57 8.48
C PRO A 95 -2.74 11.06 8.16
N ILE A 96 -1.53 11.41 7.70
CA ILE A 96 -1.18 12.78 7.31
C ILE A 96 -1.78 13.12 5.93
N TYR A 97 -1.64 12.20 4.97
CA TYR A 97 -2.12 12.41 3.61
C TYR A 97 -3.63 12.22 3.48
N GLU A 98 -4.24 11.33 4.28
CA GLU A 98 -5.68 11.07 4.22
C GLU A 98 -6.52 12.33 4.46
N ARG A 99 -6.03 13.23 5.33
CA ARG A 99 -6.67 14.53 5.63
C ARG A 99 -6.56 15.54 4.50
N ARG A 100 -5.64 15.34 3.56
CA ARG A 100 -5.34 16.26 2.45
C ARG A 100 -5.90 15.79 1.11
N PHE A 101 -6.24 14.51 0.98
CA PHE A 101 -6.75 13.99 -0.27
C PHE A 101 -8.12 14.58 -0.63
N ILE A 102 -8.29 14.89 -1.91
CA ILE A 102 -9.58 15.29 -2.51
C ILE A 102 -10.63 14.21 -2.21
N ALA A 103 -11.87 14.65 -1.94
CA ALA A 103 -12.96 13.75 -1.57
C ALA A 103 -13.26 12.70 -2.64
N ASP A 104 -13.11 13.07 -3.92
CA ASP A 104 -13.38 12.22 -5.10
C ASP A 104 -12.22 11.29 -5.49
N SER A 105 -11.12 11.30 -4.74
CA SER A 105 -10.09 10.27 -4.90
C SER A 105 -10.50 9.01 -4.11
N TYR A 106 -10.76 7.92 -4.83
CA TYR A 106 -11.24 6.66 -4.25
C TYR A 106 -10.23 5.50 -4.28
N ALA A 107 -9.10 5.66 -4.98
CA ALA A 107 -8.10 4.61 -5.13
C ALA A 107 -7.27 4.42 -3.84
N CYS A 108 -7.05 3.16 -3.44
CA CYS A 108 -6.13 2.77 -2.36
C CYS A 108 -6.33 3.51 -1.02
N ARG A 109 -7.58 3.84 -0.65
CA ARG A 109 -7.92 4.54 0.59
C ARG A 109 -8.86 3.71 1.47
N LEU A 110 -8.70 3.81 2.78
CA LEU A 110 -9.53 3.07 3.74
C LEU A 110 -11.01 3.50 3.62
N GLY A 111 -11.91 2.55 3.44
CA GLY A 111 -13.36 2.83 3.27
C GLY A 111 -13.75 3.53 1.97
N LYS A 112 -12.81 3.67 1.02
CA LYS A 112 -13.07 4.11 -0.35
C LYS A 112 -12.62 3.02 -1.33
N GLY A 113 -13.33 2.94 -2.45
CA GLY A 113 -13.08 1.92 -3.46
C GLY A 113 -14.03 2.07 -4.63
N THR A 114 -13.89 1.20 -5.62
CA THR A 114 -14.58 1.28 -6.90
C THR A 114 -16.11 1.36 -6.73
N HIS A 115 -16.69 0.55 -5.84
CA HIS A 115 -18.13 0.58 -5.58
C HIS A 115 -18.61 1.92 -5.04
N ARG A 116 -17.85 2.54 -4.12
CA ARG A 116 -18.20 3.85 -3.56
C ARG A 116 -18.08 4.95 -4.61
N ALA A 117 -17.08 4.87 -5.48
CA ALA A 117 -16.90 5.77 -6.61
C ALA A 117 -18.09 5.70 -7.59
N ILE A 118 -18.48 4.48 -7.98
CA ILE A 118 -19.63 4.26 -8.87
C ILE A 118 -20.92 4.78 -8.24
N ARG A 119 -21.16 4.50 -6.95
CA ARG A 119 -22.37 4.99 -6.27
C ARG A 119 -22.43 6.52 -6.22
N HIS A 120 -21.30 7.17 -5.94
CA HIS A 120 -21.22 8.63 -5.95
C HIS A 120 -21.48 9.19 -7.37
N PHE A 121 -20.86 8.60 -8.39
CA PHE A 121 -21.07 8.98 -9.78
C PHE A 121 -22.54 8.83 -10.22
N CYS A 122 -23.17 7.69 -9.93
CA CYS A 122 -24.59 7.48 -10.24
C CYS A 122 -25.51 8.50 -9.53
N ALA A 123 -25.20 8.86 -8.28
CA ALA A 123 -25.97 9.87 -7.55
C ALA A 123 -25.84 11.27 -8.18
N LEU A 124 -24.63 11.64 -8.62
CA LEU A 124 -24.40 12.90 -9.35
C LEU A 124 -25.14 12.92 -10.70
N GLY A 125 -25.13 11.80 -11.44
CA GLY A 125 -25.83 11.66 -12.72
C GLY A 125 -27.35 11.81 -12.59
N LYS A 126 -27.95 11.30 -11.51
CA LYS A 126 -29.40 11.45 -11.25
C LYS A 126 -29.82 12.90 -10.96
N ARG A 127 -28.94 13.72 -10.37
CA ARG A 127 -29.18 15.15 -10.12
C ARG A 127 -29.07 16.01 -11.38
N LYS A 128 -28.26 15.61 -12.37
CA LYS A 128 -28.00 16.36 -13.61
C LYS A 128 -28.75 15.79 -14.82
N ARG A 129 -30.05 15.51 -14.68
CA ARG A 129 -30.93 15.13 -15.81
C ARG A 129 -30.96 16.27 -16.83
N GLY A 130 -30.08 16.20 -17.83
CA GLY A 130 -29.92 17.13 -18.93
C GLY A 130 -28.72 16.83 -19.83
N ARG A 131 -27.63 16.25 -19.30
CA ARG A 131 -26.50 15.76 -20.11
C ARG A 131 -25.97 14.44 -19.55
N MET A 132 -26.39 13.35 -20.19
CA MET A 132 -26.02 11.98 -19.84
C MET A 132 -24.58 11.72 -20.31
N TYR A 133 -23.61 11.87 -19.41
CA TYR A 133 -22.25 11.39 -19.68
C TYR A 133 -22.18 9.89 -19.35
N PHE A 134 -22.38 9.06 -20.38
CA PHE A 134 -22.22 7.62 -20.30
C PHE A 134 -20.73 7.30 -20.35
N CYS A 135 -20.14 6.88 -19.23
CA CYS A 135 -18.78 6.32 -19.22
C CYS A 135 -18.91 4.79 -19.19
N PHE A 136 -18.66 4.15 -20.33
CA PHE A 136 -18.53 2.69 -20.44
C PHE A 136 -17.33 2.24 -19.62
N ILE A 137 -17.56 1.76 -18.39
CA ILE A 137 -16.61 0.85 -17.75
C ILE A 137 -16.90 -0.52 -18.36
N HIS A 138 -16.08 -0.92 -19.35
CA HIS A 138 -16.18 -2.24 -19.99
C HIS A 138 -16.07 -3.33 -18.91
N ARG A 139 -17.22 -3.90 -18.55
CA ARG A 139 -17.31 -5.17 -17.81
C ARG A 139 -17.15 -6.26 -18.87
N ARG A 140 -15.96 -6.85 -19.00
CA ARG A 140 -15.83 -8.12 -19.73
C ARG A 140 -16.35 -9.21 -18.80
N GLU A 141 -17.59 -9.62 -19.03
CA GLU A 141 -18.09 -10.91 -18.55
C GLU A 141 -17.35 -11.99 -19.34
N SER A 142 -16.61 -12.85 -18.63
CA SER A 142 -15.98 -14.04 -19.17
C SER A 142 -16.98 -15.19 -19.12
N SER A 143 -17.23 -15.78 -20.29
CA SER A 143 -17.95 -17.03 -20.54
C SER A 143 -17.37 -18.23 -19.80
#